data_AF-A0A1M5CSR3-F1
#
_entry.id   AF-A0A1M5CSR3-F1
#
_cell.length_a   1.000
_cell.length_b   1.000
_cell.length_c   1.000
_cell.angle_alpha   90.00
_cell.angle_beta   90.00
_cell.angle_gamma   90.00
#
_symmetry.space_group_name_H-M   'P 1'
#
loop_
_entity.id
_entity.type
_entity.pdbx_description
1 polymer ?
#
loop_
_entity_poly.entity_id
_entity_poly.type
_entity_poly.pdbx_seq_one_letter_code
_entity_poly.pdbx_strand_id
1 'polypeptide(L)'
;MIRKFGNDIRIFFFGNRKERCHDAYRIFRCIWSTLHQCNMEIKYSITIVLALIFMLKLEFAQGQEPIFYMNFDEFGFEERHISKNEATYMMDLQQSQFSEGLLGKALDLSANAALRRPLKMENGELPDFGEIANFTVQIWVKTLADAAMGTPIIGNKLAEDPTTQGWQLYSRENGAWALILNDGKNRYDYVPTAERQRINDGEWHQILFTVDRNKKETWIYFDGINVAIYNTPDLKGLQSQYTTVIGGSDEKWEYGSNGQWNAFNGFIDEIKVWDSVIDAETVAKLYSQYRPNSKNSAVASDARHLKVLTWNIWHGGHRYGKEVGLQRVIETIKATNADLVGLVETYGSGAIIADSLGYYFYLISSNLSIMSRYPIAETIRAFKPFNFGGVKLMTGPSQELIFFDTWLHYLPDYSNSIIKENKTPKALIADEAGTRHTEIKEILKEISPYLKNTDEVPVIMVGDFNMGSHLDWTAETKDIHYGKIVEWPESKEMTQAGFMDSYRELHINPLLDPGFTWTPRAATSSYKYGLRDRIDYIYYKGKGLSPIESKVIDYHPIMFPSDHAAVLTDFQIK
;
A
#
# COMPACT_ATOMS: atom_id res chain seq x y z
N MET A 1 -7.27 36.94 -25.32
CA MET A 1 -8.03 38.07 -25.90
C MET A 1 -9.45 37.60 -26.23
N ILE A 2 -10.50 38.35 -25.84
CA ILE A 2 -11.90 38.02 -26.18
C ILE A 2 -12.36 38.96 -27.30
N ARG A 3 -12.82 38.42 -28.43
CA ARG A 3 -13.43 39.22 -29.51
C ARG A 3 -14.80 38.67 -29.85
N LYS A 4 -15.78 39.57 -29.96
CA LYS A 4 -17.17 39.27 -30.35
C LYS A 4 -17.28 39.37 -31.87
N PHE A 5 -17.73 38.30 -32.51
CA PHE A 5 -18.03 38.26 -33.94
C PHE A 5 -19.49 37.83 -34.10
N GLY A 6 -20.39 38.79 -34.32
CA GLY A 6 -21.82 38.50 -34.38
C GLY A 6 -22.35 37.90 -33.07
N ASN A 7 -23.09 36.79 -33.17
CA ASN A 7 -23.61 36.05 -32.02
C ASN A 7 -22.59 35.10 -31.38
N ASP A 8 -21.37 35.00 -31.93
CA ASP A 8 -20.33 34.12 -31.39
C ASP A 8 -19.23 34.91 -30.66
N ILE A 9 -18.79 34.33 -29.54
CA ILE A 9 -17.64 34.81 -28.77
C ILE A 9 -16.50 33.81 -29.00
N ARG A 10 -15.36 34.30 -29.50
CA ARG A 10 -14.13 33.49 -29.62
C ARG A 10 -13.08 33.96 -28.63
N ILE A 11 -12.49 33.00 -27.92
CA ILE A 11 -11.45 33.21 -26.91
C ILE A 11 -10.12 32.71 -27.49
N PHE A 12 -9.12 33.58 -27.52
CA PHE A 12 -7.76 33.25 -27.95
C PHE A 12 -6.80 33.29 -26.76
N PHE A 13 -6.05 32.21 -26.55
CA PHE A 13 -4.99 32.11 -25.55
C PHE A 13 -3.61 32.23 -26.21
N PHE A 14 -2.75 33.08 -25.67
CA PHE A 14 -1.33 33.18 -26.06
C PHE A 14 -0.50 33.20 -24.76
N GLY A 15 0.58 32.42 -24.69
CA GLY A 15 1.48 32.35 -23.53
C GLY A 15 1.81 30.91 -23.05
N ASN A 16 2.87 30.79 -22.24
CA ASN A 16 3.40 29.49 -21.76
C ASN A 16 2.65 28.99 -20.50
N ARG A 17 2.76 27.67 -20.15
CA ARG A 17 1.86 26.95 -19.20
C ARG A 17 1.47 27.69 -17.91
N LYS A 18 2.39 28.41 -17.24
CA LYS A 18 2.12 29.14 -15.98
C LYS A 18 1.18 30.35 -16.15
N GLU A 19 1.20 31.01 -17.29
CA GLU A 19 0.38 32.21 -17.55
C GLU A 19 -1.09 31.84 -17.80
N ARG A 20 -1.35 30.66 -18.38
CA ARG A 20 -2.71 30.18 -18.69
C ARG A 20 -3.56 29.92 -17.43
N CYS A 21 -2.94 29.53 -16.32
CA CYS A 21 -3.62 29.23 -15.06
C CYS A 21 -4.15 30.50 -14.36
N HIS A 22 -3.38 31.59 -14.41
CA HIS A 22 -3.79 32.89 -13.87
C HIS A 22 -4.90 33.54 -14.71
N ASP A 23 -4.87 33.33 -16.03
CA ASP A 23 -5.90 33.81 -16.96
C ASP A 23 -7.22 33.02 -16.83
N ALA A 24 -7.16 31.71 -16.61
CA ALA A 24 -8.36 30.89 -16.39
C ALA A 24 -9.16 31.34 -15.15
N TYR A 25 -8.48 31.68 -14.05
CA TYR A 25 -9.15 32.16 -12.82
C TYR A 25 -9.77 33.56 -12.99
N ARG A 26 -9.10 34.45 -13.74
CA ARG A 26 -9.66 35.78 -14.11
C ARG A 26 -10.86 35.66 -15.04
N ILE A 27 -10.82 34.74 -16.00
CA ILE A 27 -11.93 34.42 -16.89
C ILE A 27 -13.11 33.84 -16.09
N PHE A 28 -12.85 32.98 -15.10
CA PHE A 28 -13.88 32.41 -14.22
C PHE A 28 -14.64 33.49 -13.43
N ARG A 29 -13.91 34.46 -12.84
CA ARG A 29 -14.53 35.60 -12.15
C ARG A 29 -15.34 36.49 -13.09
N CYS A 30 -14.86 36.72 -14.31
CA CYS A 30 -15.53 37.55 -15.29
C CYS A 30 -16.79 36.87 -15.88
N ILE A 31 -16.75 35.55 -16.09
CA ILE A 31 -17.90 34.77 -16.55
C ILE A 31 -18.96 34.68 -15.45
N TRP A 32 -18.57 34.43 -14.19
CA TRP A 32 -19.50 34.40 -13.06
C TRP A 32 -20.19 35.75 -12.81
N SER A 33 -19.47 36.86 -12.93
CA SER A 33 -20.07 38.20 -12.79
C SER A 33 -21.04 38.53 -13.94
N THR A 34 -20.77 38.04 -15.15
CA THR A 34 -21.61 38.28 -16.33
C THR A 34 -22.85 37.38 -16.33
N LEU A 35 -22.74 36.14 -15.81
CA LEU A 35 -23.86 35.20 -15.65
C LEU A 35 -24.87 35.64 -14.58
N HIS A 36 -24.44 36.39 -13.57
CA HIS A 36 -25.36 36.94 -12.56
C HIS A 36 -26.14 38.16 -13.07
N GLN A 37 -25.67 38.84 -14.12
CA GLN A 37 -26.31 40.02 -14.72
C GLN A 37 -27.21 39.72 -15.93
N CYS A 38 -27.06 38.57 -16.58
CA CYS A 38 -27.92 38.15 -17.69
C CYS A 38 -28.76 36.95 -17.28
N ASN A 39 -30.09 37.13 -17.27
CA ASN A 39 -31.11 36.08 -17.11
C ASN A 39 -31.04 35.07 -18.29
N MET A 40 -29.98 34.28 -18.37
CA MET A 40 -29.83 33.24 -19.41
C MET A 40 -30.56 31.97 -19.00
N GLU A 41 -31.32 31.42 -19.93
CA GLU A 41 -32.07 30.16 -19.75
C GLU A 41 -31.16 28.98 -19.37
N ILE A 42 -31.70 28.11 -18.50
CA ILE A 42 -31.08 26.90 -17.92
C ILE A 42 -30.34 26.02 -18.94
N LYS A 43 -30.78 26.00 -20.22
CA LYS A 43 -30.12 25.24 -21.30
C LYS A 43 -28.67 25.68 -21.57
N TYR A 44 -28.34 26.97 -21.46
CA TYR A 44 -26.99 27.45 -21.74
C TYR A 44 -26.02 27.14 -20.60
N SER A 45 -26.50 27.12 -19.35
CA SER A 45 -25.73 26.70 -18.18
C SER A 45 -25.34 25.23 -18.25
N ILE A 46 -26.23 24.36 -18.71
CA ILE A 46 -25.95 22.91 -18.88
C ILE A 46 -24.89 22.69 -19.95
N THR A 47 -24.98 23.38 -21.09
CA THR A 47 -23.98 23.25 -22.17
C THR A 47 -22.59 23.72 -21.75
N ILE A 48 -22.49 24.78 -20.94
CA ILE A 48 -21.21 25.27 -20.41
C ILE A 48 -20.63 24.28 -19.38
N VAL A 49 -21.46 23.71 -18.50
CA VAL A 49 -21.03 22.68 -17.55
C VAL A 49 -20.57 21.41 -18.28
N LEU A 50 -21.27 20.97 -19.33
CA LEU A 50 -20.86 19.84 -20.16
C LEU A 50 -19.56 20.12 -20.92
N ALA A 51 -19.37 21.34 -21.43
CA ALA A 51 -18.13 21.75 -22.08
C ALA A 51 -16.96 21.83 -21.09
N LEU A 52 -17.20 22.26 -19.85
CA LEU A 52 -16.21 22.26 -18.77
C LEU A 52 -15.87 20.83 -18.32
N ILE A 53 -16.85 19.94 -18.19
CA ILE A 53 -16.62 18.51 -17.93
C ILE A 53 -15.83 17.89 -19.08
N PHE A 54 -16.12 18.27 -20.33
CA PHE A 54 -15.39 17.80 -21.50
C PHE A 54 -13.96 18.34 -21.56
N MET A 55 -13.73 19.62 -21.22
CA MET A 55 -12.38 20.18 -21.10
C MET A 55 -11.59 19.57 -19.94
N LEU A 56 -12.22 19.35 -18.78
CA LEU A 56 -11.63 18.60 -17.66
C LEU A 56 -11.29 17.17 -18.09
N LYS A 57 -12.16 16.48 -18.83
CA LYS A 57 -11.87 15.16 -19.40
C LYS A 57 -10.74 15.19 -20.43
N LEU A 58 -10.61 16.24 -21.23
CA LEU A 58 -9.51 16.42 -22.18
C LEU A 58 -8.18 16.73 -21.48
N GLU A 59 -8.19 17.53 -20.41
CA GLU A 59 -7.01 17.77 -19.56
C GLU A 59 -6.63 16.51 -18.77
N PHE A 60 -7.60 15.74 -18.26
CA PHE A 60 -7.36 14.41 -17.66
C PHE A 60 -6.82 13.41 -18.69
N ALA A 61 -7.34 13.40 -19.92
CA ALA A 61 -6.85 12.54 -20.98
C ALA A 61 -5.44 12.94 -21.45
N GLN A 62 -5.11 14.24 -21.49
CA GLN A 62 -3.73 14.70 -21.75
C GLN A 62 -2.77 14.46 -20.58
N GLY A 63 -3.27 14.34 -19.35
CA GLY A 63 -2.48 13.97 -18.16
C GLY A 63 -2.16 12.48 -18.04
N GLN A 64 -2.61 11.66 -18.98
CA GLN A 64 -2.43 10.20 -18.99
C GLN A 64 -1.37 9.69 -19.98
N GLU A 65 -0.86 10.53 -20.88
CA GLU A 65 0.22 10.13 -21.79
C GLU A 65 1.58 10.20 -21.09
N PRO A 66 2.47 9.21 -21.28
CA PRO A 66 3.80 9.26 -20.70
C PRO A 66 4.63 10.38 -21.32
N ILE A 67 5.44 11.04 -20.50
CA ILE A 67 6.38 12.06 -20.98
C ILE A 67 7.65 11.45 -21.58
N PHE A 68 7.92 10.20 -21.23
CA PHE A 68 8.97 9.37 -21.81
C PHE A 68 8.40 7.99 -22.14
N TYR A 69 8.64 7.53 -23.37
CA TYR A 69 8.19 6.25 -23.86
C TYR A 69 9.27 5.61 -24.73
N MET A 70 9.68 4.40 -24.40
CA MET A 70 10.63 3.59 -25.16
C MET A 70 10.05 2.18 -25.36
N ASN A 71 9.77 1.86 -26.62
CA ASN A 71 9.22 0.57 -27.07
C ASN A 71 10.12 -0.16 -28.05
N PHE A 72 11.31 0.37 -28.34
CA PHE A 72 12.32 -0.22 -29.23
C PHE A 72 11.89 -0.46 -30.70
N ASP A 73 10.67 -0.07 -31.06
CA ASP A 73 10.13 -0.11 -32.42
C ASP A 73 10.21 1.25 -33.10
N GLU A 74 9.49 2.22 -32.53
CA GLU A 74 9.34 3.59 -33.03
C GLU A 74 10.18 4.57 -32.22
N PHE A 75 10.37 4.26 -30.93
CA PHE A 75 11.10 5.06 -29.96
C PHE A 75 12.19 4.21 -29.31
N GLY A 76 13.44 4.46 -29.73
CA GLY A 76 14.62 3.76 -29.26
C GLY A 76 15.72 4.73 -28.82
N PHE A 77 16.95 4.22 -28.70
CA PHE A 77 18.14 5.02 -28.40
C PHE A 77 19.05 5.09 -29.63
N GLU A 78 19.91 6.11 -29.70
CA GLU A 78 20.91 6.20 -30.77
C GLU A 78 22.04 5.20 -30.54
N GLU A 79 22.22 4.29 -31.49
CA GLU A 79 23.35 3.36 -31.43
C GLU A 79 24.67 4.06 -31.79
N ARG A 80 25.64 3.94 -30.88
CA ARG A 80 27.01 4.38 -31.17
C ARG A 80 27.73 3.32 -31.98
N HIS A 81 28.03 3.63 -33.24
CA HIS A 81 28.84 2.80 -34.12
C HIS A 81 30.33 3.11 -33.95
N ILE A 82 31.13 2.12 -33.56
CA ILE A 82 32.59 2.21 -33.58
C ILE A 82 33.08 1.56 -34.87
N SER A 83 33.94 2.27 -35.62
CA SER A 83 34.46 1.73 -36.88
C SER A 83 35.46 0.59 -36.61
N LYS A 84 35.61 -0.32 -37.58
CA LYS A 84 36.57 -1.44 -37.47
C LYS A 84 37.99 -1.00 -37.17
N ASN A 85 38.38 0.19 -37.61
CA ASN A 85 39.73 0.72 -37.43
C ASN A 85 39.93 1.37 -36.05
N GLU A 86 38.84 1.72 -35.36
CA GLU A 86 38.85 2.33 -34.01
C GLU A 86 38.53 1.31 -32.91
N ALA A 87 37.99 0.15 -33.29
CA ALA A 87 37.67 -0.96 -32.38
C ALA A 87 38.94 -1.56 -31.75
N THR A 88 38.94 -1.62 -30.41
CA THR A 88 39.93 -2.30 -29.59
C THR A 88 39.51 -3.74 -29.27
N TYR A 89 38.22 -3.95 -29.00
CA TYR A 89 37.64 -5.27 -28.71
C TYR A 89 36.65 -5.72 -29.80
N MET A 90 36.44 -7.02 -29.96
CA MET A 90 35.41 -7.53 -30.89
C MET A 90 34.01 -7.03 -30.53
N MET A 91 33.76 -6.84 -29.23
CA MET A 91 32.52 -6.27 -28.74
C MET A 91 32.28 -4.88 -29.31
N ASP A 92 33.34 -4.08 -29.60
CA ASP A 92 33.32 -2.73 -30.22
C ASP A 92 32.55 -2.69 -31.54
N LEU A 93 32.48 -3.84 -32.22
CA LEU A 93 31.81 -4.01 -33.50
C LEU A 93 30.37 -4.53 -33.36
N GLN A 94 29.94 -4.86 -32.15
CA GLN A 94 28.61 -5.38 -31.87
C GLN A 94 27.64 -4.25 -31.48
N GLN A 95 26.40 -4.45 -31.87
CA GLN A 95 25.26 -3.59 -31.57
C GLN A 95 24.38 -4.24 -30.51
N SER A 96 23.50 -3.44 -29.90
CA SER A 96 22.51 -4.00 -29.00
C SER A 96 21.61 -4.96 -29.78
N GLN A 97 21.21 -6.04 -29.13
CA GLN A 97 20.38 -7.04 -29.77
C GLN A 97 18.92 -6.82 -29.41
N PHE A 98 18.06 -7.14 -30.37
CA PHE A 98 16.62 -7.04 -30.24
C PHE A 98 15.99 -8.36 -30.61
N SER A 99 15.01 -8.76 -29.80
CA SER A 99 14.21 -9.97 -29.97
C SER A 99 12.73 -9.61 -30.12
N GLU A 100 11.86 -10.59 -30.38
CA GLU A 100 10.42 -10.35 -30.46
C GLU A 100 9.88 -9.83 -29.11
N GLY A 101 9.28 -8.64 -29.13
CA GLY A 101 8.72 -7.94 -27.98
C GLY A 101 7.26 -8.30 -27.67
N LEU A 102 6.60 -7.46 -26.88
CA LEU A 102 5.14 -7.53 -26.69
C LEU A 102 4.42 -7.20 -27.98
N LEU A 103 4.91 -6.15 -28.65
CA LEU A 103 4.70 -5.83 -30.05
C LEU A 103 6.08 -5.52 -30.62
N GLY A 104 6.34 -5.92 -31.86
CA GLY A 104 7.59 -5.61 -32.54
C GLY A 104 8.84 -6.13 -31.80
N LYS A 105 9.69 -5.22 -31.32
CA LYS A 105 11.02 -5.50 -30.77
C LYS A 105 11.09 -5.23 -29.27
N ALA A 106 11.84 -6.07 -28.57
CA ALA A 106 12.31 -5.84 -27.20
C ALA A 106 13.84 -5.83 -27.16
N LEU A 107 14.41 -5.05 -26.23
CA LEU A 107 15.84 -5.10 -25.94
C LEU A 107 16.20 -6.46 -25.35
N ASP A 108 17.14 -7.17 -25.97
CA ASP A 108 17.61 -8.47 -25.52
C ASP A 108 18.92 -8.35 -24.72
N LEU A 109 18.82 -8.58 -23.42
CA LEU A 109 19.94 -8.69 -22.48
C LEU A 109 20.04 -10.12 -21.91
N SER A 110 19.36 -11.09 -22.52
CA SER A 110 19.33 -12.46 -22.04
C SER A 110 20.67 -13.19 -22.28
N ALA A 111 20.76 -14.42 -21.79
CA ALA A 111 21.88 -15.32 -22.10
C ALA A 111 22.04 -15.62 -23.61
N ASN A 112 21.03 -15.33 -24.44
CA ASN A 112 21.11 -15.51 -25.89
C ASN A 112 21.69 -14.28 -26.61
N ALA A 113 21.81 -13.14 -25.93
CA ALA A 113 22.32 -11.92 -26.53
C ALA A 113 23.86 -11.97 -26.66
N ALA A 114 24.38 -11.76 -27.88
CA ALA A 114 25.83 -11.69 -28.09
C ALA A 114 26.46 -10.50 -27.38
N LEU A 115 25.73 -9.37 -27.30
CA LEU A 115 26.10 -8.19 -26.54
C LEU A 115 24.96 -7.81 -25.59
N ARG A 116 25.20 -7.99 -24.30
CA ARG A 116 24.27 -7.59 -23.22
C ARG A 116 24.60 -6.16 -22.78
N ARG A 117 24.05 -5.16 -23.46
CA ARG A 117 24.37 -3.74 -23.21
C ARG A 117 23.21 -3.01 -22.51
N PRO A 118 23.33 -2.68 -21.21
CA PRO A 118 22.41 -1.77 -20.53
C PRO A 118 22.37 -0.39 -21.20
N LEU A 119 21.24 0.31 -21.09
CA LEU A 119 21.03 1.63 -21.69
C LEU A 119 21.09 2.70 -20.61
N LYS A 120 22.08 3.58 -20.71
CA LYS A 120 22.18 4.76 -19.85
C LYS A 120 21.39 5.90 -20.47
N MET A 121 20.46 6.46 -19.71
CA MET A 121 19.64 7.60 -20.14
C MET A 121 20.45 8.89 -20.21
N GLU A 122 20.13 9.80 -21.10
CA GLU A 122 20.75 11.13 -21.09
C GLU A 122 20.11 12.03 -20.02
N ASN A 123 20.88 13.02 -19.57
CA ASN A 123 20.39 13.99 -18.61
C ASN A 123 19.24 14.81 -19.21
N GLY A 124 18.07 14.76 -18.58
CA GLY A 124 16.88 15.52 -18.99
C GLY A 124 15.89 14.75 -19.86
N GLU A 125 16.16 13.49 -20.22
CA GLU A 125 15.20 12.63 -20.94
C GLU A 125 14.06 12.13 -20.04
N LEU A 126 14.33 12.00 -18.74
CA LEU A 126 13.38 11.56 -17.72
C LEU A 126 12.93 12.74 -16.85
N PRO A 127 11.75 12.65 -16.20
CA PRO A 127 11.32 13.66 -15.24
C PRO A 127 12.25 13.80 -14.04
N ASP A 128 12.06 14.90 -13.31
CA ASP A 128 12.61 15.08 -11.97
C ASP A 128 12.02 14.05 -10.99
N PHE A 129 12.89 13.40 -10.22
CA PHE A 129 12.49 12.50 -9.12
C PHE A 129 12.59 13.17 -7.74
N GLY A 130 12.62 14.51 -7.71
CA GLY A 130 12.78 15.36 -6.53
C GLY A 130 11.65 15.26 -5.49
N GLU A 131 11.78 16.07 -4.43
CA GLU A 131 10.92 15.99 -3.23
C GLU A 131 9.45 16.38 -3.48
N ILE A 132 9.20 17.23 -4.48
CA ILE A 132 7.85 17.72 -4.83
C ILE A 132 7.29 17.08 -6.10
N ALA A 133 8.07 16.23 -6.77
CA ALA A 133 7.69 15.63 -8.05
C ALA A 133 6.93 14.32 -7.81
N ASN A 134 5.70 14.28 -8.31
CA ASN A 134 5.00 13.02 -8.52
C ASN A 134 5.58 12.34 -9.74
N PHE A 135 5.63 11.02 -9.74
CA PHE A 135 6.03 10.30 -10.94
C PHE A 135 5.50 8.86 -10.95
N THR A 136 5.47 8.29 -12.14
CA THR A 136 5.15 6.87 -12.37
C THR A 136 6.21 6.27 -13.26
N VAL A 137 6.65 5.05 -12.96
CA VAL A 137 7.55 4.26 -13.83
C VAL A 137 6.88 2.93 -14.13
N GLN A 138 6.79 2.58 -15.41
CA GLN A 138 6.40 1.27 -15.91
C GLN A 138 7.56 0.65 -16.69
N ILE A 139 7.69 -0.67 -16.56
CA ILE A 139 8.56 -1.48 -17.41
C ILE A 139 7.90 -2.85 -17.64
N TRP A 140 8.08 -3.42 -18.83
CA TRP A 140 7.79 -4.82 -19.08
C TRP A 140 9.08 -5.62 -19.14
N VAL A 141 9.05 -6.78 -18.50
CA VAL A 141 10.19 -7.70 -18.46
C VAL A 141 9.76 -9.11 -18.79
N LYS A 142 10.65 -9.83 -19.45
CA LYS A 142 10.59 -11.27 -19.64
C LYS A 142 11.98 -11.83 -19.44
N THR A 143 12.09 -13.08 -19.07
CA THR A 143 13.38 -13.77 -19.01
C THR A 143 13.28 -15.12 -19.71
N LEU A 144 14.39 -15.84 -19.81
CA LEU A 144 14.31 -17.27 -20.07
C LEU A 144 13.80 -17.97 -18.80
N ALA A 145 13.06 -19.07 -18.97
CA ALA A 145 12.62 -19.86 -17.83
C ALA A 145 13.83 -20.27 -16.97
N ASP A 146 13.70 -20.09 -15.65
CA ASP A 146 14.73 -20.35 -14.64
C ASP A 146 16.06 -19.58 -14.85
N ALA A 147 16.01 -18.45 -15.58
CA ALA A 147 17.17 -17.57 -15.73
C ALA A 147 17.75 -17.20 -14.36
N ALA A 148 19.09 -17.17 -14.27
CA ALA A 148 19.77 -16.63 -13.10
C ALA A 148 19.48 -15.13 -12.98
N MET A 149 19.09 -14.72 -11.77
CA MET A 149 18.62 -13.38 -11.42
C MET A 149 19.52 -12.76 -10.35
N GLY A 150 19.26 -11.51 -9.96
CA GLY A 150 20.03 -10.80 -8.93
C GLY A 150 20.59 -9.45 -9.38
N THR A 151 20.23 -8.99 -10.58
CA THR A 151 20.74 -7.75 -11.17
C THR A 151 19.66 -6.68 -11.31
N PRO A 152 20.05 -5.39 -11.33
CA PRO A 152 19.11 -4.28 -11.57
C PRO A 152 18.34 -4.43 -12.89
N ILE A 153 17.06 -4.06 -12.85
CA ILE A 153 16.18 -3.98 -14.02
C ILE A 153 16.17 -2.55 -14.54
N ILE A 154 15.93 -1.57 -13.67
CA ILE A 154 15.97 -0.14 -14.00
C ILE A 154 16.11 0.69 -12.72
N GLY A 155 16.92 1.75 -12.75
CA GLY A 155 17.00 2.67 -11.61
C GLY A 155 18.14 3.68 -11.70
N ASN A 156 18.18 4.61 -10.74
CA ASN A 156 19.16 5.70 -10.66
C ASN A 156 20.04 5.60 -9.40
N LYS A 157 20.46 4.39 -9.05
CA LYS A 157 21.33 4.11 -7.90
C LYS A 157 22.25 2.94 -8.20
N LEU A 158 23.29 2.80 -7.37
CA LEU A 158 24.25 1.71 -7.44
C LEU A 158 23.56 0.35 -7.29
N ALA A 159 24.07 -0.67 -7.99
CA ALA A 159 23.65 -2.05 -7.80
C ALA A 159 24.09 -2.55 -6.41
N GLU A 160 23.26 -3.40 -5.78
CA GLU A 160 23.58 -4.09 -4.52
C GLU A 160 23.86 -3.15 -3.32
N ASP A 161 23.66 -1.84 -3.46
CA ASP A 161 23.84 -0.86 -2.40
C ASP A 161 22.49 -0.31 -1.92
N PRO A 162 21.98 -0.79 -0.77
CA PRO A 162 20.73 -0.30 -0.23
C PRO A 162 20.82 1.13 0.32
N THR A 163 22.02 1.69 0.50
CA THR A 163 22.25 2.97 1.17
C THR A 163 22.27 4.17 0.22
N THR A 164 22.58 3.93 -1.07
CA THR A 164 22.61 4.99 -2.08
C THR A 164 21.22 5.62 -2.27
N GLN A 165 21.18 6.95 -2.34
CA GLN A 165 19.96 7.70 -2.66
C GLN A 165 19.46 7.40 -4.09
N GLY A 166 18.14 7.32 -4.27
CA GLY A 166 17.47 7.07 -5.55
C GLY A 166 16.39 5.98 -5.46
N TRP A 167 16.06 5.36 -6.58
CA TRP A 167 15.15 4.23 -6.67
C TRP A 167 15.68 3.15 -7.64
N GLN A 168 15.30 1.89 -7.42
CA GLN A 168 15.67 0.79 -8.32
C GLN A 168 14.66 -0.34 -8.25
N LEU A 169 14.26 -0.81 -9.43
CA LEU A 169 13.65 -2.12 -9.63
C LEU A 169 14.78 -3.11 -9.93
N TYR A 170 14.78 -4.25 -9.26
CA TYR A 170 15.81 -5.27 -9.44
C TYR A 170 15.22 -6.68 -9.37
N SER A 171 15.89 -7.60 -10.05
CA SER A 171 15.58 -9.03 -9.97
C SER A 171 16.26 -9.64 -8.74
N ARG A 172 15.61 -10.63 -8.12
CA ARG A 172 16.13 -11.34 -6.96
C ARG A 172 16.52 -12.76 -7.35
N GLU A 173 17.54 -13.30 -6.69
CA GLU A 173 18.06 -14.65 -6.94
C GLU A 173 16.99 -15.76 -6.87
N ASN A 174 15.93 -15.57 -6.08
CA ASN A 174 14.81 -16.50 -5.97
C ASN A 174 13.83 -16.44 -7.15
N GLY A 175 14.06 -15.58 -8.15
CA GLY A 175 13.20 -15.42 -9.32
C GLY A 175 12.17 -14.30 -9.21
N ALA A 176 11.94 -13.75 -8.01
CA ALA A 176 11.06 -12.60 -7.82
C ALA A 176 11.74 -11.29 -8.26
N TRP A 177 11.00 -10.19 -8.18
CA TRP A 177 11.52 -8.84 -8.31
C TRP A 177 11.43 -8.09 -6.96
N ALA A 178 11.99 -6.89 -6.90
CA ALA A 178 11.82 -5.98 -5.76
C ALA A 178 11.96 -4.52 -6.17
N LEU A 179 11.41 -3.63 -5.34
CA LEU A 179 11.55 -2.18 -5.42
C LEU A 179 12.26 -1.67 -4.18
N ILE A 180 13.24 -0.80 -4.36
CA ILE A 180 13.84 -0.01 -3.29
C ILE A 180 13.68 1.48 -3.59
N LEU A 181 13.16 2.23 -2.61
CA LEU A 181 13.14 3.69 -2.59
C LEU A 181 13.99 4.16 -1.40
N ASN A 182 14.99 5.00 -1.64
CA ASN A 182 15.85 5.53 -0.58
C ASN A 182 16.18 7.00 -0.86
N ASP A 183 15.87 7.90 0.06
CA ASP A 183 16.17 9.34 -0.07
C ASP A 183 17.52 9.75 0.56
N GLY A 184 18.32 8.79 1.01
CA GLY A 184 19.57 8.97 1.76
C GLY A 184 19.39 8.93 3.29
N LYS A 185 18.16 9.00 3.79
CA LYS A 185 17.81 8.94 5.21
C LYS A 185 16.72 7.92 5.51
N ASN A 186 15.67 7.89 4.70
CA ASN A 186 14.51 7.02 4.80
C ASN A 186 14.53 6.03 3.64
N ARG A 187 14.22 4.77 3.95
CA ARG A 187 14.23 3.66 3.00
C ARG A 187 12.93 2.86 3.09
N TYR A 188 12.40 2.51 1.92
CA TYR A 188 11.24 1.63 1.77
C TYR A 188 11.57 0.53 0.77
N ASP A 189 11.41 -0.72 1.18
CA ASP A 189 11.63 -1.90 0.34
C ASP A 189 10.32 -2.67 0.15
N TYR A 190 10.01 -2.99 -1.09
CA TYR A 190 8.97 -3.96 -1.43
C TYR A 190 9.64 -5.23 -1.94
N VAL A 191 9.44 -6.32 -1.19
CA VAL A 191 10.12 -7.61 -1.40
C VAL A 191 9.07 -8.72 -1.42
N PRO A 192 8.39 -8.97 -2.55
CA PRO A 192 7.39 -10.02 -2.68
C PRO A 192 8.00 -11.43 -2.71
N THR A 193 7.14 -12.43 -2.67
CA THR A 193 7.49 -13.86 -2.76
C THR A 193 7.64 -14.30 -4.22
N ALA A 194 8.47 -15.30 -4.47
CA ALA A 194 8.64 -15.85 -5.82
C ALA A 194 7.46 -16.76 -6.20
N GLU A 195 6.79 -17.32 -5.19
CA GLU A 195 5.62 -18.17 -5.35
C GLU A 195 4.47 -17.46 -6.07
N ARG A 196 4.32 -16.14 -5.85
CA ARG A 196 3.28 -15.33 -6.49
C ARG A 196 3.81 -14.36 -7.54
N GLN A 197 4.99 -13.77 -7.35
CA GLN A 197 5.52 -12.69 -8.20
C GLN A 197 6.89 -12.99 -8.78
N ARG A 198 7.14 -14.25 -9.15
CA ARG A 198 8.30 -14.58 -10.01
C ARG A 198 8.19 -13.89 -11.37
N ILE A 199 9.33 -13.51 -11.92
CA ILE A 199 9.51 -12.98 -13.28
C ILE A 199 10.47 -13.85 -14.10
N ASN A 200 10.94 -14.96 -13.51
CA ASN A 200 11.85 -15.92 -14.14
C ASN A 200 11.15 -17.16 -14.71
N ASP A 201 9.88 -17.05 -15.09
CA ASP A 201 9.06 -18.17 -15.54
C ASP A 201 8.90 -18.28 -17.07
N GLY A 202 9.57 -17.40 -17.82
CA GLY A 202 9.52 -17.39 -19.28
C GLY A 202 8.40 -16.52 -19.86
N GLU A 203 7.59 -15.86 -19.05
CA GLU A 203 6.49 -15.00 -19.49
C GLU A 203 6.83 -13.50 -19.40
N TRP A 204 6.07 -12.69 -20.14
CA TRP A 204 6.10 -11.24 -20.03
C TRP A 204 5.27 -10.78 -18.82
N HIS A 205 5.89 -9.94 -17.99
CA HIS A 205 5.29 -9.31 -16.81
C HIS A 205 5.40 -7.79 -16.87
N GLN A 206 4.36 -7.11 -16.36
CA GLN A 206 4.35 -5.67 -16.15
C GLN A 206 4.72 -5.36 -14.70
N ILE A 207 5.70 -4.49 -14.51
CA ILE A 207 6.03 -3.91 -13.20
C ILE A 207 5.82 -2.40 -13.29
N LEU A 208 5.06 -1.85 -12.34
CA LEU A 208 4.77 -0.42 -12.30
C LEU A 208 4.71 0.07 -10.86
N PHE A 209 5.25 1.27 -10.62
CA PHE A 209 5.03 1.96 -9.35
C PHE A 209 4.79 3.46 -9.55
N THR A 210 4.02 4.06 -8.65
CA THR A 210 3.79 5.51 -8.59
C THR A 210 4.28 6.05 -7.25
N VAL A 211 4.83 7.26 -7.27
CA VAL A 211 5.16 8.03 -6.07
C VAL A 211 4.27 9.27 -6.03
N ASP A 212 3.33 9.29 -5.10
CA ASP A 212 2.40 10.39 -4.85
C ASP A 212 2.91 11.23 -3.68
N ARG A 213 3.51 12.39 -3.97
CA ARG A 213 3.98 13.34 -2.96
C ARG A 213 2.84 14.07 -2.25
N ASN A 214 1.68 14.19 -2.90
CA ASN A 214 0.53 14.87 -2.32
C ASN A 214 -0.12 13.99 -1.24
N LYS A 215 -0.34 12.72 -1.54
CA LYS A 215 -0.85 11.73 -0.56
C LYS A 215 0.23 11.20 0.37
N LYS A 216 1.49 11.34 -0.04
CA LYS A 216 2.69 10.76 0.59
C LYS A 216 2.65 9.24 0.56
N GLU A 217 2.44 8.70 -0.63
CA GLU A 217 2.25 7.27 -0.84
C GLU A 217 3.07 6.75 -2.00
N THR A 218 3.41 5.47 -1.95
CA THR A 218 3.90 4.73 -3.10
C THR A 218 2.92 3.61 -3.42
N TRP A 219 2.38 3.60 -4.64
CA TRP A 219 1.53 2.50 -5.11
C TRP A 219 2.34 1.58 -6.02
N ILE A 220 2.18 0.27 -5.84
CA ILE A 220 2.98 -0.75 -6.50
C ILE A 220 2.05 -1.72 -7.20
N TYR A 221 2.38 -2.06 -8.44
CA TYR A 221 1.56 -2.86 -9.32
C TYR A 221 2.39 -3.95 -9.99
N PHE A 222 1.78 -5.12 -10.13
CA PHE A 222 2.31 -6.27 -10.85
C PHE A 222 1.20 -6.82 -11.73
N ASP A 223 1.47 -6.95 -13.03
CA ASP A 223 0.53 -7.50 -14.02
C ASP A 223 -0.86 -6.85 -13.98
N GLY A 224 -0.90 -5.52 -13.98
CA GLY A 224 -2.14 -4.75 -13.98
C GLY A 224 -2.88 -4.68 -12.64
N ILE A 225 -2.37 -5.32 -11.58
CA ILE A 225 -3.02 -5.41 -10.26
C ILE A 225 -2.22 -4.61 -9.24
N ASN A 226 -2.89 -3.80 -8.41
CA ASN A 226 -2.26 -3.21 -7.23
C ASN A 226 -1.88 -4.29 -6.23
N VAL A 227 -0.58 -4.44 -5.94
CA VAL A 227 -0.07 -5.45 -5.00
C VAL A 227 0.34 -4.85 -3.66
N ALA A 228 0.64 -3.55 -3.62
CA ALA A 228 0.94 -2.85 -2.38
C ALA A 228 0.71 -1.34 -2.47
N ILE A 229 0.41 -0.73 -1.32
CA ILE A 229 0.41 0.71 -1.09
C ILE A 229 1.26 0.95 0.16
N TYR A 230 2.24 1.84 0.07
CA TYR A 230 3.08 2.22 1.20
C TYR A 230 2.75 3.65 1.60
N ASN A 231 2.42 3.89 2.87
CA ASN A 231 2.43 5.22 3.46
C ASN A 231 3.89 5.65 3.67
N THR A 232 4.29 6.69 2.95
CA THR A 232 5.68 7.17 2.89
C THR A 232 5.77 8.65 3.30
N PRO A 233 5.33 9.03 4.52
CA PRO A 233 5.19 10.44 4.92
C PRO A 233 6.53 11.20 4.98
N ASP A 234 7.62 10.45 5.21
CA ASP A 234 8.97 10.97 5.40
C ASP A 234 9.85 10.84 4.15
N LEU A 235 9.37 10.16 3.10
CA LEU A 235 10.14 9.93 1.88
C LEU A 235 10.35 11.25 1.10
N LYS A 236 11.61 11.65 0.95
CA LYS A 236 12.03 12.86 0.24
C LYS A 236 12.40 12.56 -1.20
N GLY A 237 13.21 13.44 -1.80
CA GLY A 237 13.64 13.34 -3.19
C GLY A 237 14.43 12.06 -3.47
N LEU A 238 14.08 11.42 -4.57
CA LEU A 238 14.72 10.23 -5.11
C LEU A 238 15.60 10.58 -6.33
N GLN A 239 15.85 11.87 -6.56
CA GLN A 239 16.86 12.30 -7.52
C GLN A 239 18.24 11.95 -6.97
N SER A 240 19.02 11.22 -7.76
CA SER A 240 20.39 10.82 -7.42
C SER A 240 21.41 11.56 -8.26
N GLN A 241 22.68 11.49 -7.86
CA GLN A 241 23.81 11.86 -8.69
C GLN A 241 24.05 10.85 -9.83
N TYR A 242 23.54 9.64 -9.67
CA TYR A 242 23.62 8.58 -10.67
C TYR A 242 22.52 8.74 -11.70
N THR A 243 22.85 8.42 -12.94
CA THR A 243 21.91 8.42 -14.05
C THR A 243 20.99 7.20 -14.00
N THR A 244 19.76 7.32 -14.50
CA THR A 244 18.89 6.15 -14.68
C THR A 244 19.46 5.23 -15.76
N VAL A 245 19.60 3.96 -15.45
CA VAL A 245 20.03 2.92 -16.40
C VAL A 245 18.95 1.87 -16.56
N ILE A 246 18.62 1.50 -17.80
CA ILE A 246 17.71 0.41 -18.17
C ILE A 246 18.56 -0.85 -18.37
N GLY A 247 18.20 -1.92 -17.69
CA GLY A 247 18.89 -3.21 -17.73
C GLY A 247 20.21 -3.26 -16.96
N GLY A 248 20.47 -2.33 -16.05
CA GLY A 248 21.73 -2.26 -15.28
C GLY A 248 21.78 -1.09 -14.28
N SER A 249 22.99 -0.66 -13.91
CA SER A 249 23.26 0.47 -12.99
C SER A 249 24.39 1.39 -13.49
N ASP A 250 24.46 2.63 -12.99
CA ASP A 250 25.31 3.70 -13.54
C ASP A 250 26.83 3.49 -13.37
N GLU A 251 27.25 2.65 -12.45
CA GLU A 251 28.64 2.25 -12.24
C GLU A 251 29.03 0.98 -13.00
N LYS A 252 28.03 0.26 -13.53
CA LYS A 252 28.17 -1.03 -14.21
C LYS A 252 27.35 -1.09 -15.51
N TRP A 253 27.18 0.03 -16.22
CA TRP A 253 26.50 0.05 -17.53
C TRP A 253 27.48 0.03 -18.70
N GLU A 254 28.73 0.41 -18.45
CA GLU A 254 29.67 0.78 -19.49
C GLU A 254 29.87 -0.35 -20.50
N TYR A 255 30.21 0.08 -21.70
CA TYR A 255 30.51 -0.84 -22.76
C TYR A 255 31.78 -1.65 -22.45
N GLY A 256 31.61 -2.97 -22.28
CA GLY A 256 32.72 -3.87 -21.96
C GLY A 256 32.26 -5.10 -21.18
N SER A 257 33.21 -5.73 -20.48
CA SER A 257 32.92 -6.91 -19.65
C SER A 257 32.05 -6.58 -18.43
N ASN A 258 32.25 -5.42 -17.81
CA ASN A 258 31.55 -5.05 -16.57
C ASN A 258 30.06 -4.79 -16.81
N GLY A 259 29.70 -4.06 -17.87
CA GLY A 259 28.31 -3.86 -18.29
C GLY A 259 27.57 -5.17 -18.54
N GLN A 260 28.18 -6.05 -19.33
CA GLN A 260 27.59 -7.34 -19.67
C GLN A 260 27.47 -8.29 -18.47
N TRP A 261 28.44 -8.24 -17.55
CA TRP A 261 28.42 -9.06 -16.34
C TRP A 261 27.21 -8.73 -15.46
N ASN A 262 26.89 -7.44 -15.32
CA ASN A 262 25.88 -6.96 -14.39
C ASN A 262 24.55 -6.59 -15.05
N ALA A 263 24.43 -6.82 -16.36
CA ALA A 263 23.19 -6.59 -17.09
C ALA A 263 22.06 -7.45 -16.53
N PHE A 264 20.84 -6.94 -16.62
CA PHE A 264 19.63 -7.73 -16.46
C PHE A 264 19.70 -8.97 -17.37
N ASN A 265 19.26 -10.14 -16.88
CA ASN A 265 19.29 -11.38 -17.66
C ASN A 265 17.92 -11.67 -18.27
N GLY A 266 17.54 -10.86 -19.25
CA GLY A 266 16.22 -10.98 -19.87
C GLY A 266 15.96 -9.97 -20.98
N PHE A 267 14.69 -9.85 -21.32
CA PHE A 267 14.15 -8.96 -22.33
C PHE A 267 13.43 -7.82 -21.64
N ILE A 268 13.56 -6.61 -22.18
CA ILE A 268 12.92 -5.40 -21.67
C ILE A 268 12.12 -4.75 -22.80
N ASP A 269 10.91 -4.30 -22.48
CA ASP A 269 10.02 -3.62 -23.42
C ASP A 269 9.14 -2.57 -22.71
N GLU A 270 8.48 -1.72 -23.49
CA GLU A 270 7.38 -0.85 -23.06
C GLU A 270 7.68 0.00 -21.80
N ILE A 271 8.85 0.64 -21.76
CA ILE A 271 9.23 1.55 -20.69
C ILE A 271 8.45 2.85 -20.84
N LYS A 272 7.68 3.20 -19.81
CA LYS A 272 6.90 4.45 -19.78
C LYS A 272 7.16 5.18 -18.47
N VAL A 273 7.36 6.49 -18.55
CA VAL A 273 7.53 7.35 -17.37
C VAL A 273 6.64 8.57 -17.48
N TRP A 274 5.95 8.89 -16.37
CA TRP A 274 5.08 10.04 -16.23
C TRP A 274 5.62 10.97 -15.14
N ASP A 275 5.37 12.28 -15.25
CA ASP A 275 5.53 13.29 -14.20
C ASP A 275 4.28 13.44 -13.32
N SER A 276 3.41 12.41 -13.35
CA SER A 276 2.15 12.35 -12.65
C SER A 276 1.93 10.94 -12.07
N VAL A 277 0.95 10.83 -11.18
CA VAL A 277 0.42 9.54 -10.72
C VAL A 277 -0.67 9.09 -11.68
N ILE A 278 -0.70 7.79 -11.98
CA ILE A 278 -1.82 7.16 -12.71
C ILE A 278 -2.60 6.23 -11.76
N ASP A 279 -3.90 6.11 -12.01
CA ASP A 279 -4.79 5.31 -11.18
C ASP A 279 -4.79 3.81 -11.55
N ALA A 280 -5.30 2.97 -10.66
CA ALA A 280 -5.33 1.52 -10.83
C ALA A 280 -6.15 1.08 -12.07
N GLU A 281 -7.17 1.85 -12.47
CA GLU A 281 -7.94 1.56 -13.68
C GLU A 281 -7.11 1.76 -14.94
N THR A 282 -6.32 2.83 -14.98
CA THR A 282 -5.37 3.12 -16.07
C THR A 282 -4.28 2.06 -16.14
N VAL A 283 -3.72 1.64 -15.00
CA VAL A 283 -2.74 0.54 -14.95
C VAL A 283 -3.31 -0.76 -15.50
N ALA A 284 -4.54 -1.13 -15.10
CA ALA A 284 -5.21 -2.33 -15.60
C ALA A 284 -5.47 -2.27 -17.12
N LYS A 285 -5.81 -1.08 -17.66
CA LYS A 285 -5.95 -0.87 -19.11
C LYS A 285 -4.62 -1.03 -19.84
N LEU A 286 -3.53 -0.45 -19.33
CA LEU A 286 -2.18 -0.60 -19.89
C LEU A 286 -1.75 -2.07 -19.93
N TYR A 287 -2.08 -2.85 -18.91
CA TYR A 287 -1.83 -4.29 -18.91
C TYR A 287 -2.66 -5.04 -19.95
N SER A 288 -3.96 -4.76 -19.98
CA SER A 288 -4.93 -5.45 -20.85
C SER A 288 -4.70 -5.19 -22.33
N GLN A 289 -3.99 -4.13 -22.71
CA GLN A 289 -3.56 -3.87 -24.09
C GLN A 289 -2.75 -5.05 -24.66
N TYR A 290 -1.89 -5.65 -23.85
CA TYR A 290 -1.04 -6.76 -24.24
C TYR A 290 -1.57 -8.12 -23.76
N ARG A 291 -2.38 -8.13 -22.69
CA ARG A 291 -2.96 -9.34 -22.09
C ARG A 291 -4.50 -9.24 -21.98
N PRO A 292 -5.27 -9.12 -23.08
CA PRO A 292 -6.71 -8.83 -23.02
C PRO A 292 -7.57 -9.94 -22.39
N ASN A 293 -7.05 -11.17 -22.32
CA ASN A 293 -7.74 -12.33 -21.76
C ASN A 293 -7.35 -12.64 -20.31
N SER A 294 -6.50 -11.82 -19.67
CA SER A 294 -6.22 -11.97 -18.25
C SER A 294 -7.45 -11.52 -17.46
N LYS A 295 -8.31 -12.48 -17.10
CA LYS A 295 -9.35 -12.21 -16.11
C LYS A 295 -8.65 -12.03 -14.77
N ASN A 296 -8.52 -10.78 -14.33
CA ASN A 296 -8.28 -10.46 -12.94
C ASN A 296 -9.48 -11.02 -12.18
N SER A 297 -9.29 -12.22 -11.65
CA SER A 297 -10.31 -12.91 -10.89
C SER A 297 -10.42 -12.17 -9.57
N ALA A 298 -11.23 -11.10 -9.55
CA ALA A 298 -11.75 -10.58 -8.30
C ALA A 298 -12.29 -11.80 -7.56
N VAL A 299 -11.64 -12.16 -6.44
CA VAL A 299 -11.98 -13.37 -5.70
C VAL A 299 -13.47 -13.28 -5.44
N ALA A 300 -14.23 -14.25 -5.96
CA ALA A 300 -15.66 -14.34 -5.71
C ALA A 300 -15.84 -14.58 -4.21
N SER A 301 -15.92 -13.50 -3.43
CA SER A 301 -16.29 -13.59 -2.03
C SER A 301 -17.73 -14.06 -1.96
N ASP A 302 -18.07 -14.85 -0.94
CA ASP A 302 -19.47 -15.01 -0.59
C ASP A 302 -19.99 -13.62 -0.19
N ALA A 303 -20.77 -12.98 -1.08
CA ALA A 303 -21.24 -11.61 -0.90
C ALA A 303 -22.09 -11.41 0.37
N ARG A 304 -22.36 -12.48 1.12
CA ARG A 304 -23.11 -12.46 2.38
C ARG A 304 -22.26 -12.55 3.64
N HIS A 305 -20.96 -12.83 3.53
CA HIS A 305 -20.07 -13.00 4.68
C HIS A 305 -18.78 -12.20 4.54
N LEU A 306 -18.32 -11.63 5.65
CA LEU A 306 -17.05 -10.91 5.75
C LEU A 306 -16.30 -11.39 6.98
N LYS A 307 -15.20 -12.11 6.77
CA LYS A 307 -14.32 -12.54 7.87
C LYS A 307 -13.24 -11.52 8.13
N VAL A 308 -13.19 -11.01 9.35
CA VAL A 308 -12.24 -9.99 9.79
C VAL A 308 -11.34 -10.57 10.87
N LEU A 309 -10.04 -10.46 10.67
CA LEU A 309 -9.00 -10.87 11.61
C LEU A 309 -8.22 -9.65 12.10
N THR A 310 -7.88 -9.65 13.38
CA THR A 310 -6.84 -8.77 13.92
C THR A 310 -5.84 -9.54 14.73
N TRP A 311 -4.56 -9.15 14.61
CA TRP A 311 -3.49 -9.85 15.31
C TRP A 311 -2.25 -8.99 15.50
N ASN A 312 -1.82 -8.80 16.75
CA ASN A 312 -0.44 -8.45 17.07
C ASN A 312 0.45 -9.68 16.86
N ILE A 313 1.36 -9.62 15.88
CA ILE A 313 2.19 -10.76 15.48
C ILE A 313 3.57 -10.77 16.14
N TRP A 314 3.84 -9.85 17.07
CA TRP A 314 5.03 -9.79 17.93
C TRP A 314 6.37 -9.89 17.21
N HIS A 315 7.04 -8.75 16.99
CA HIS A 315 8.28 -8.65 16.21
C HIS A 315 8.18 -9.28 14.81
N GLY A 316 7.07 -9.03 14.11
CA GLY A 316 6.85 -9.51 12.73
C GLY A 316 6.71 -11.03 12.62
N GLY A 317 6.39 -11.72 13.71
CA GLY A 317 6.33 -13.19 13.77
C GLY A 317 7.69 -13.87 13.87
N HIS A 318 8.78 -13.12 14.05
CA HIS A 318 10.14 -13.68 13.98
C HIS A 318 10.65 -14.28 15.29
N ARG A 319 9.95 -14.10 16.41
CA ARG A 319 10.46 -14.46 17.75
C ARG A 319 10.71 -15.95 17.95
N TYR A 320 9.89 -16.80 17.35
CA TYR A 320 10.07 -18.26 17.40
C TYR A 320 10.80 -18.81 16.16
N GLY A 321 11.63 -17.97 15.53
CA GLY A 321 12.40 -18.27 14.34
C GLY A 321 12.12 -17.24 13.26
N LYS A 322 13.17 -16.66 12.67
CA LYS A 322 13.01 -15.59 11.69
C LYS A 322 12.19 -16.06 10.48
N GLU A 323 12.46 -17.24 9.93
CA GLU A 323 11.75 -17.73 8.75
C GLU A 323 10.57 -18.63 9.17
N VAL A 324 10.79 -19.55 10.10
CA VAL A 324 9.77 -20.53 10.54
C VAL A 324 8.65 -19.86 11.35
N GLY A 325 8.95 -18.85 12.16
CA GLY A 325 7.93 -18.12 12.92
C GLY A 325 7.00 -17.33 12.01
N LEU A 326 7.56 -16.63 11.02
CA LEU A 326 6.79 -15.93 9.98
C LEU A 326 5.90 -16.90 9.20
N GLN A 327 6.44 -18.06 8.83
CA GLN A 327 5.68 -19.10 8.15
C GLN A 327 4.46 -19.59 8.97
N ARG A 328 4.62 -19.77 10.28
CA ARG A 328 3.50 -20.13 11.17
C ARG A 328 2.44 -19.02 11.29
N VAL A 329 2.84 -17.75 11.24
CA VAL A 329 1.90 -16.62 11.16
C VAL A 329 1.09 -16.72 9.86
N ILE A 330 1.75 -16.94 8.73
CA ILE A 330 1.11 -17.11 7.42
C ILE A 330 0.13 -18.29 7.43
N GLU A 331 0.55 -19.45 7.95
CA GLU A 331 -0.26 -20.66 8.07
C GLU A 331 -1.50 -20.43 8.95
N THR A 332 -1.33 -19.74 10.08
CA THR A 332 -2.43 -19.40 11.00
C THR A 332 -3.45 -18.50 10.31
N ILE A 333 -3.00 -17.43 9.64
CA ILE A 333 -3.91 -16.51 8.92
C ILE A 333 -4.63 -17.25 7.79
N LYS A 334 -3.91 -18.06 6.98
CA LYS A 334 -4.53 -18.88 5.91
C LYS A 334 -5.62 -19.82 6.44
N ALA A 335 -5.39 -20.45 7.59
CA ALA A 335 -6.36 -21.35 8.21
C ALA A 335 -7.67 -20.66 8.61
N THR A 336 -7.65 -19.35 8.86
CA THR A 336 -8.86 -18.58 9.19
C THR A 336 -9.75 -18.28 7.98
N ASN A 337 -9.15 -18.25 6.78
CA ASN A 337 -9.79 -17.74 5.56
C ASN A 337 -10.37 -16.32 5.73
N ALA A 338 -9.74 -15.46 6.54
CA ALA A 338 -10.17 -14.08 6.75
C ALA A 338 -10.08 -13.26 5.46
N ASP A 339 -11.09 -12.44 5.16
CA ASP A 339 -11.11 -11.57 3.99
C ASP A 339 -10.38 -10.25 4.24
N LEU A 340 -10.44 -9.74 5.48
CA LEU A 340 -9.74 -8.54 5.94
C LEU A 340 -8.87 -8.86 7.13
N VAL A 341 -7.66 -8.32 7.16
CA VAL A 341 -6.68 -8.54 8.24
C VAL A 341 -6.05 -7.21 8.63
N GLY A 342 -6.15 -6.84 9.90
CA GLY A 342 -5.34 -5.79 10.53
C GLY A 342 -4.22 -6.40 11.36
N LEU A 343 -2.97 -6.03 11.11
CA LEU A 343 -1.80 -6.57 11.80
C LEU A 343 -1.04 -5.48 12.53
N VAL A 344 -0.72 -5.80 13.78
CA VAL A 344 0.09 -4.99 14.69
C VAL A 344 1.46 -5.65 14.88
N GLU A 345 2.50 -4.86 15.14
CA GLU A 345 3.90 -5.30 15.26
C GLU A 345 4.44 -6.03 14.03
N THR A 346 4.13 -5.53 12.84
CA THR A 346 4.52 -6.19 11.58
C THR A 346 6.00 -6.13 11.26
N TYR A 347 6.67 -5.01 11.54
CA TYR A 347 8.12 -4.83 11.48
C TYR A 347 8.81 -5.41 10.22
N GLY A 348 8.19 -5.21 9.05
CA GLY A 348 8.72 -5.64 7.75
C GLY A 348 8.13 -6.94 7.19
N SER A 349 7.35 -7.68 7.97
CA SER A 349 6.74 -8.94 7.52
C SER A 349 5.49 -8.78 6.67
N GLY A 350 4.85 -7.60 6.71
CA GLY A 350 3.54 -7.36 6.09
C GLY A 350 3.47 -7.71 4.60
N ALA A 351 4.45 -7.29 3.80
CA ALA A 351 4.48 -7.55 2.36
C ALA A 351 4.54 -9.05 2.03
N ILE A 352 5.40 -9.81 2.74
CA ILE A 352 5.55 -11.26 2.53
C ILE A 352 4.27 -12.00 2.92
N ILE A 353 3.63 -11.60 4.03
CA ILE A 353 2.37 -12.20 4.49
C ILE A 353 1.27 -11.92 3.46
N ALA A 354 1.05 -10.66 3.08
CA ALA A 354 0.00 -10.28 2.15
C ALA A 354 0.18 -10.96 0.79
N ASP A 355 1.42 -11.03 0.31
CA ASP A 355 1.74 -11.69 -0.94
C ASP A 355 1.47 -13.21 -0.89
N SER A 356 1.85 -13.86 0.22
CA SER A 356 1.57 -15.28 0.47
C SER A 356 0.07 -15.60 0.54
N LEU A 357 -0.76 -14.62 0.95
CA LEU A 357 -2.22 -14.74 0.99
C LEU A 357 -2.87 -14.45 -0.36
N GLY A 358 -2.18 -13.77 -1.27
CA GLY A 358 -2.77 -13.28 -2.51
C GLY A 358 -3.51 -11.95 -2.37
N TYR A 359 -3.24 -11.17 -1.32
CA TYR A 359 -4.07 -10.04 -0.90
C TYR A 359 -3.51 -8.70 -1.39
N TYR A 360 -4.38 -7.68 -1.43
CA TYR A 360 -3.98 -6.27 -1.48
C TYR A 360 -3.34 -5.89 -0.15
N PHE A 361 -2.26 -5.12 -0.20
CA PHE A 361 -1.46 -4.75 0.96
C PHE A 361 -1.40 -3.23 1.16
N TYR A 362 -1.62 -2.78 2.39
CA TYR A 362 -1.32 -1.40 2.79
C TYR A 362 -0.39 -1.39 4.01
N LEU A 363 0.81 -0.82 3.82
CA LEU A 363 1.73 -0.52 4.90
C LEU A 363 1.39 0.86 5.48
N ILE A 364 0.78 0.90 6.66
CA ILE A 364 0.49 2.15 7.37
C ILE A 364 1.80 2.69 7.98
N SER A 365 2.57 1.83 8.62
CA SER A 365 3.88 2.12 9.22
C SER A 365 4.68 0.84 9.42
N SER A 366 5.88 0.93 10.01
CA SER A 366 6.63 -0.26 10.42
C SER A 366 5.92 -1.10 11.48
N ASN A 367 4.93 -0.55 12.19
CA ASN A 367 4.14 -1.27 13.18
C ASN A 367 2.87 -1.88 12.56
N LEU A 368 2.12 -1.08 11.80
CA LEU A 368 0.76 -1.41 11.37
C LEU A 368 0.65 -1.75 9.88
N SER A 369 -0.12 -2.78 9.56
CA SER A 369 -0.43 -3.16 8.17
C SER A 369 -1.86 -3.65 8.00
N ILE A 370 -2.48 -3.31 6.87
CA ILE A 370 -3.79 -3.83 6.47
C ILE A 370 -3.63 -4.74 5.26
N MET A 371 -4.35 -5.87 5.25
CA MET A 371 -4.44 -6.79 4.13
C MET A 371 -5.89 -7.04 3.78
N SER A 372 -6.19 -7.08 2.48
CA SER A 372 -7.55 -7.21 2.01
C SER A 372 -7.63 -8.11 0.79
N ARG A 373 -8.64 -8.98 0.77
CA ARG A 373 -9.04 -9.71 -0.44
C ARG A 373 -9.69 -8.79 -1.49
N TYR A 374 -10.21 -7.66 -1.04
CA TYR A 374 -10.90 -6.67 -1.87
C TYR A 374 -9.97 -5.50 -2.25
N PRO A 375 -10.16 -4.89 -3.43
CA PRO A 375 -9.39 -3.73 -3.84
C PRO A 375 -9.47 -2.57 -2.85
N ILE A 376 -8.33 -1.96 -2.56
CA ILE A 376 -8.23 -0.73 -1.78
C ILE A 376 -8.51 0.45 -2.71
N ALA A 377 -9.62 1.16 -2.46
CA ALA A 377 -9.99 2.33 -3.24
C ALA A 377 -9.24 3.58 -2.76
N GLU A 378 -9.09 3.70 -1.44
CA GLU A 378 -8.49 4.88 -0.82
C GLU A 378 -7.86 4.50 0.52
N THR A 379 -6.75 5.13 0.84
CA THR A 379 -6.07 5.09 2.14
C THR A 379 -6.55 6.24 3.02
N ILE A 380 -6.62 6.00 4.32
CA ILE A 380 -7.07 6.98 5.31
C ILE A 380 -5.96 7.19 6.31
N ARG A 381 -5.44 8.42 6.32
CA ARG A 381 -4.41 8.87 7.27
C ARG A 381 -5.09 9.70 8.35
N ALA A 382 -5.10 9.18 9.56
CA ALA A 382 -5.56 9.85 10.77
C ALA A 382 -4.62 9.52 11.92
N PHE A 383 -4.47 10.45 12.85
CA PHE A 383 -3.57 10.37 13.98
C PHE A 383 -2.12 10.06 13.54
N LYS A 384 -1.36 9.32 14.35
CA LYS A 384 0.03 8.95 14.08
C LYS A 384 0.06 7.60 13.34
N PRO A 385 0.76 7.46 12.19
CA PRO A 385 0.82 6.20 11.45
C PRO A 385 1.34 5.00 12.24
N PHE A 386 2.16 5.22 13.27
CA PHE A 386 2.66 4.16 14.13
C PHE A 386 1.55 3.54 15.01
N ASN A 387 0.45 4.27 15.21
CA ASN A 387 -0.63 3.93 16.14
C ASN A 387 -1.98 3.76 15.43
N PHE A 388 -2.20 4.36 14.27
CA PHE A 388 -3.50 4.32 13.61
C PHE A 388 -3.41 4.57 12.10
N GLY A 389 -4.30 3.92 11.36
CA GLY A 389 -4.53 4.16 9.94
C GLY A 389 -5.70 3.34 9.42
N GLY A 390 -6.14 3.60 8.19
CA GLY A 390 -7.24 2.85 7.61
C GLY A 390 -7.30 2.86 6.10
N VAL A 391 -8.31 2.20 5.56
CA VAL A 391 -8.61 2.11 4.14
C VAL A 391 -10.12 2.14 3.91
N LYS A 392 -10.50 2.64 2.74
CA LYS A 392 -11.80 2.41 2.12
C LYS A 392 -11.67 1.29 1.10
N LEU A 393 -12.52 0.29 1.22
CA LEU A 393 -12.49 -0.94 0.42
C LEU A 393 -13.72 -1.05 -0.46
N MET A 394 -13.56 -1.60 -1.66
CA MET A 394 -14.67 -1.98 -2.53
C MET A 394 -15.00 -3.45 -2.33
N THR A 395 -15.88 -3.74 -1.36
CA THR A 395 -16.33 -5.11 -1.03
C THR A 395 -17.32 -5.71 -2.04
N GLY A 396 -17.87 -4.87 -2.91
CA GLY A 396 -18.68 -5.24 -4.07
C GLY A 396 -18.78 -4.06 -5.06
N PRO A 397 -19.47 -4.22 -6.21
CA PRO A 397 -19.54 -3.18 -7.25
C PRO A 397 -20.05 -1.81 -6.78
N SER A 398 -20.82 -1.76 -5.69
CA SER A 398 -21.31 -0.52 -5.08
C SER A 398 -21.33 -0.60 -3.55
N GLN A 399 -20.52 -1.49 -2.98
CA GLN A 399 -20.47 -1.71 -1.54
C GLN A 399 -19.12 -1.29 -0.99
N GLU A 400 -19.12 -0.20 -0.24
CA GLU A 400 -17.94 0.36 0.40
C GLU A 400 -17.90 -0.06 1.88
N LEU A 401 -16.68 -0.20 2.40
CA LEU A 401 -16.44 -0.43 3.83
C LEU A 401 -15.20 0.35 4.27
N ILE A 402 -15.26 0.93 5.46
CA ILE A 402 -14.09 1.54 6.09
C ILE A 402 -13.48 0.56 7.08
N PHE A 403 -12.18 0.31 6.95
CA PHE A 403 -11.42 -0.58 7.82
C PHE A 403 -10.26 0.18 8.46
N PHE A 404 -10.23 0.22 9.78
CA PHE A 404 -9.17 0.84 10.58
C PHE A 404 -8.40 -0.20 11.37
N ASP A 405 -7.10 0.04 11.52
CA ASP A 405 -6.20 -0.74 12.38
C ASP A 405 -5.54 0.18 13.41
N THR A 406 -5.45 -0.26 14.67
CA THR A 406 -5.00 0.55 15.79
C THR A 406 -4.00 -0.18 16.69
N TRP A 407 -3.05 0.58 17.21
CA TRP A 407 -2.19 0.20 18.32
C TRP A 407 -2.11 1.37 19.29
N LEU A 408 -2.91 1.31 20.37
CA LEU A 408 -2.83 2.32 21.43
C LEU A 408 -1.57 2.11 22.26
N HIS A 409 -1.11 3.16 22.92
CA HIS A 409 0.13 3.14 23.70
C HIS A 409 0.17 1.97 24.69
N TYR A 410 1.26 1.20 24.70
CA TYR A 410 1.46 0.07 25.62
C TYR A 410 1.60 0.46 27.11
N LEU A 411 1.53 1.75 27.43
CA LEU A 411 1.63 2.29 28.79
C LEU A 411 0.35 3.05 29.12
N PRO A 412 -0.05 3.09 30.40
CA PRO A 412 0.61 2.50 31.56
C PRO A 412 0.56 0.96 31.63
N ASP A 413 1.60 0.36 32.23
CA ASP A 413 1.65 -1.06 32.55
C ASP A 413 0.70 -1.37 33.71
N TYR A 414 -0.57 -1.55 33.36
CA TYR A 414 -1.62 -1.78 34.33
C TYR A 414 -1.48 -3.16 35.01
N SER A 415 -0.84 -4.14 34.34
CA SER A 415 -0.51 -5.43 34.93
C SER A 415 0.40 -5.27 36.15
N ASN A 416 1.51 -4.55 36.02
CA ASN A 416 2.40 -4.26 37.15
C ASN A 416 1.71 -3.37 38.19
N SER A 417 0.94 -2.37 37.75
CA SER A 417 0.17 -1.49 38.64
C SER A 417 -0.82 -2.27 39.54
N ILE A 418 -1.38 -3.37 39.04
CA ILE A 418 -2.29 -4.23 39.80
C ILE A 418 -1.51 -5.21 40.68
N ILE A 419 -0.58 -5.96 40.09
CA ILE A 419 0.08 -7.10 40.75
C ILE A 419 1.09 -6.63 41.80
N LYS A 420 1.88 -5.60 41.48
CA LYS A 420 2.99 -5.14 42.34
C LYS A 420 2.61 -3.92 43.17
N GLU A 421 1.87 -2.98 42.59
CA GLU A 421 1.55 -1.71 43.25
C GLU A 421 0.17 -1.72 43.93
N ASN A 422 -0.66 -2.75 43.66
CA ASN A 422 -2.02 -2.89 44.20
C ASN A 422 -2.88 -1.62 44.03
N LYS A 423 -2.75 -0.94 42.88
CA LYS A 423 -3.51 0.29 42.60
C LYS A 423 -5.02 0.06 42.70
N THR A 424 -5.73 1.12 43.09
CA THR A 424 -7.20 1.12 43.11
C THR A 424 -7.74 1.31 41.69
N PRO A 425 -8.97 0.87 41.37
CA PRO A 425 -9.60 1.14 40.07
C PRO A 425 -9.59 2.62 39.67
N LYS A 426 -9.83 3.52 40.63
CA LYS A 426 -9.78 4.97 40.39
C LYS A 426 -8.40 5.45 39.96
N ALA A 427 -7.33 4.88 40.53
CA ALA A 427 -5.97 5.21 40.15
C ALA A 427 -5.61 4.65 38.77
N LEU A 428 -6.01 3.42 38.47
CA LEU A 428 -5.82 2.81 37.13
C LEU A 428 -6.45 3.68 36.04
N ILE A 429 -7.72 4.07 36.22
CA ILE A 429 -8.42 4.96 35.28
C ILE A 429 -7.73 6.32 35.14
N ALA A 430 -7.19 6.87 36.23
CA ALA A 430 -6.49 8.15 36.19
C ALA A 430 -5.15 8.08 35.43
N ASP A 431 -4.45 6.95 35.49
CA ASP A 431 -3.17 6.74 34.79
C ASP A 431 -3.34 6.72 33.26
N GLU A 432 -4.53 6.35 32.76
CA GLU A 432 -4.86 6.34 31.33
C GLU A 432 -4.94 7.73 30.70
N ALA A 433 -5.27 8.76 31.49
CA ALA A 433 -5.59 10.09 31.00
C ALA A 433 -4.48 10.72 30.14
N GLY A 434 -3.21 10.43 30.45
CA GLY A 434 -2.05 10.96 29.73
C GLY A 434 -1.61 10.15 28.51
N THR A 435 -2.27 9.01 28.24
CA THR A 435 -1.86 8.04 27.21
C THR A 435 -3.08 7.57 26.42
N ARG A 436 -3.46 6.30 26.55
CA ARG A 436 -4.48 5.62 25.73
C ARG A 436 -5.82 6.36 25.70
N HIS A 437 -6.26 6.97 26.81
CA HIS A 437 -7.53 7.69 26.87
C HIS A 437 -7.51 8.97 26.04
N THR A 438 -6.38 9.69 26.02
CA THR A 438 -6.22 10.84 25.14
C THR A 438 -6.11 10.39 23.68
N GLU A 439 -5.35 9.32 23.40
CA GLU A 439 -5.17 8.82 22.04
C GLU A 439 -6.50 8.41 21.40
N ILE A 440 -7.32 7.61 22.07
CA ILE A 440 -8.58 7.14 21.49
C ILE A 440 -9.56 8.29 21.22
N LYS A 441 -9.57 9.33 22.07
CA LYS A 441 -10.41 10.51 21.86
C LYS A 441 -9.95 11.34 20.67
N GLU A 442 -8.65 11.48 20.48
CA GLU A 442 -8.07 12.14 19.31
C GLU A 442 -8.37 11.35 18.03
N ILE A 443 -8.17 10.03 18.05
CA ILE A 443 -8.51 9.13 16.94
C ILE A 443 -10.00 9.26 16.57
N LEU A 444 -10.91 9.08 17.54
CA LEU A 444 -12.36 9.16 17.32
C LEU A 444 -12.79 10.54 16.78
N LYS A 445 -12.13 11.61 17.24
CA LYS A 445 -12.36 12.97 16.72
C LYS A 445 -11.94 13.08 15.25
N GLU A 446 -10.75 12.59 14.90
CA GLU A 446 -10.23 12.65 13.53
C GLU A 446 -11.04 11.79 12.55
N ILE A 447 -11.50 10.61 12.96
CA ILE A 447 -12.30 9.73 12.10
C ILE A 447 -13.80 10.04 12.12
N SER A 448 -14.25 11.02 12.91
CA SER A 448 -15.66 11.40 13.00
C SER A 448 -16.36 11.66 11.65
N PRO A 449 -15.70 12.13 10.57
CA PRO A 449 -16.33 12.21 9.26
C PRO A 449 -16.80 10.85 8.71
N TYR A 450 -16.04 9.78 8.96
CA TYR A 450 -16.36 8.42 8.52
C TYR A 450 -17.48 7.78 9.36
N LEU A 451 -17.76 8.32 10.54
CA LEU A 451 -18.79 7.80 11.45
C LEU A 451 -20.21 8.33 11.17
N LYS A 452 -20.36 9.28 10.23
CA LYS A 452 -21.63 9.96 9.97
C LYS A 452 -22.64 9.13 9.17
N ASN A 453 -22.16 8.21 8.34
CA ASN A 453 -23.00 7.47 7.39
C ASN A 453 -22.76 5.95 7.46
N THR A 454 -22.54 5.44 8.67
CA THR A 454 -22.15 4.03 8.88
C THR A 454 -23.21 3.01 8.50
N ASP A 455 -24.47 3.44 8.32
CA ASP A 455 -25.53 2.55 7.83
C ASP A 455 -25.39 2.24 6.34
N GLU A 456 -24.74 3.12 5.56
CA GLU A 456 -24.45 2.91 4.13
C GLU A 456 -23.01 2.41 3.92
N VAL A 457 -22.05 2.99 4.64
CA VAL A 457 -20.63 2.60 4.60
C VAL A 457 -20.21 2.14 5.98
N PRO A 458 -20.38 0.85 6.33
CA PRO A 458 -20.05 0.35 7.65
C PRO A 458 -18.56 0.54 7.96
N VAL A 459 -18.26 0.70 9.24
CA VAL A 459 -16.91 0.93 9.76
C VAL A 459 -16.54 -0.21 10.68
N ILE A 460 -15.35 -0.77 10.47
CA ILE A 460 -14.73 -1.73 11.36
C ILE A 460 -13.41 -1.14 11.85
N MET A 461 -13.17 -1.17 13.16
CA MET A 461 -11.91 -0.80 13.77
C MET A 461 -11.38 -1.98 14.55
N VAL A 462 -10.16 -2.39 14.21
CA VAL A 462 -9.50 -3.52 14.85
C VAL A 462 -8.17 -3.11 15.45
N GLY A 463 -7.60 -3.98 16.27
CA GLY A 463 -6.21 -3.84 16.72
C GLY A 463 -6.02 -4.12 18.20
N ASP A 464 -4.83 -3.77 18.68
CA ASP A 464 -4.39 -3.93 20.06
C ASP A 464 -4.55 -2.58 20.79
N PHE A 465 -5.53 -2.53 21.70
CA PHE A 465 -5.83 -1.34 22.48
C PHE A 465 -4.97 -1.27 23.75
N ASN A 466 -4.14 -2.29 24.01
CA ASN A 466 -3.27 -2.41 25.17
C ASN A 466 -4.00 -2.33 26.52
N MET A 467 -5.31 -2.58 26.56
CA MET A 467 -6.12 -2.39 27.77
C MET A 467 -7.38 -3.26 27.78
N GLY A 468 -7.84 -3.61 28.98
CA GLY A 468 -9.05 -4.41 29.18
C GLY A 468 -10.35 -3.64 28.89
N SER A 469 -11.50 -4.33 28.85
CA SER A 469 -12.79 -3.69 28.56
C SER A 469 -13.62 -3.42 29.80
N HIS A 470 -14.38 -2.32 29.81
CA HIS A 470 -15.39 -2.05 30.83
C HIS A 470 -16.51 -3.12 30.86
N LEU A 471 -16.66 -3.89 29.77
CA LEU A 471 -17.58 -5.03 29.70
C LEU A 471 -16.99 -6.32 30.29
N ASP A 472 -15.66 -6.36 30.46
CA ASP A 472 -14.95 -7.54 30.94
C ASP A 472 -14.57 -7.38 32.40
N TRP A 473 -14.26 -6.17 32.87
CA TRP A 473 -13.81 -5.85 34.23
C TRP A 473 -14.98 -5.47 35.15
N THR A 474 -15.91 -6.40 35.32
CA THR A 474 -17.18 -6.22 36.06
C THR A 474 -17.15 -6.83 37.46
N ALA A 475 -18.25 -6.72 38.19
CA ALA A 475 -18.39 -7.32 39.51
C ALA A 475 -18.31 -8.87 39.47
N GLU A 476 -18.81 -9.47 38.39
CA GLU A 476 -18.85 -10.91 38.17
C GLU A 476 -17.45 -11.48 37.91
N THR A 477 -16.59 -10.75 37.21
CA THR A 477 -15.24 -11.19 36.82
C THR A 477 -14.15 -10.70 37.76
N LYS A 478 -14.48 -9.94 38.81
CA LYS A 478 -13.49 -9.34 39.71
C LYS A 478 -12.47 -10.35 40.23
N ASP A 479 -12.86 -11.61 40.45
CA ASP A 479 -11.99 -12.65 41.02
C ASP A 479 -10.87 -13.07 40.05
N ILE A 480 -11.12 -13.03 38.72
CA ILE A 480 -10.08 -13.21 37.69
C ILE A 480 -9.33 -11.90 37.39
N HIS A 481 -9.84 -10.76 37.88
CA HIS A 481 -9.25 -9.41 37.76
C HIS A 481 -8.71 -8.88 39.10
N TYR A 482 -8.16 -9.73 39.96
CA TYR A 482 -7.49 -9.34 41.21
C TYR A 482 -8.37 -8.52 42.17
N GLY A 483 -9.65 -8.85 42.23
CA GLY A 483 -10.67 -8.15 43.01
C GLY A 483 -11.00 -6.74 42.51
N LYS A 484 -10.61 -6.39 41.28
CA LYS A 484 -10.82 -5.06 40.69
C LYS A 484 -12.02 -5.06 39.75
N ILE A 485 -12.76 -3.94 39.78
CA ILE A 485 -13.82 -3.59 38.83
C ILE A 485 -13.37 -2.28 38.22
N VAL A 486 -13.11 -2.26 36.91
CA VAL A 486 -12.47 -1.11 36.25
C VAL A 486 -13.29 -0.70 35.04
N GLU A 487 -13.83 0.51 35.08
CA GLU A 487 -14.47 1.15 33.94
C GLU A 487 -13.41 1.79 33.02
N TRP A 488 -12.65 0.92 32.38
CA TRP A 488 -11.66 1.20 31.36
C TRP A 488 -12.12 2.29 30.36
N PRO A 489 -11.57 3.52 30.42
CA PRO A 489 -12.17 4.69 29.79
C PRO A 489 -12.19 4.60 28.26
N GLU A 490 -11.18 4.01 27.64
CA GLU A 490 -11.04 3.87 26.19
C GLU A 490 -12.15 3.01 25.60
N SER A 491 -12.39 1.84 26.21
CA SER A 491 -13.49 0.97 25.81
C SER A 491 -14.86 1.65 25.97
N LYS A 492 -15.03 2.55 26.96
CA LYS A 492 -16.24 3.37 27.11
C LYS A 492 -16.36 4.42 26.02
N GLU A 493 -15.27 5.09 25.63
CA GLU A 493 -15.25 6.06 24.53
C GLU A 493 -15.66 5.39 23.20
N MET A 494 -15.23 4.14 22.95
CA MET A 494 -15.67 3.37 21.77
C MET A 494 -17.19 3.13 21.76
N THR A 495 -17.75 2.65 22.87
CA THR A 495 -19.21 2.46 23.00
C THR A 495 -19.96 3.79 22.90
N GLN A 496 -19.44 4.88 23.46
CA GLN A 496 -20.04 6.23 23.37
C GLN A 496 -19.99 6.80 21.94
N ALA A 497 -18.95 6.48 21.16
CA ALA A 497 -18.90 6.75 19.72
C ALA A 497 -19.86 5.84 18.92
N GLY A 498 -20.52 4.90 19.58
CA GLY A 498 -21.50 3.98 19.03
C GLY A 498 -20.89 2.84 18.22
N PHE A 499 -19.67 2.44 18.55
CA PHE A 499 -19.11 1.15 18.14
C PHE A 499 -19.63 0.02 19.05
N MET A 500 -19.71 -1.17 18.49
CA MET A 500 -20.11 -2.41 19.17
C MET A 500 -18.92 -3.38 19.18
N ASP A 501 -18.71 -4.06 20.30
CA ASP A 501 -17.67 -5.08 20.47
C ASP A 501 -18.20 -6.43 19.94
N SER A 502 -17.72 -6.83 18.77
CA SER A 502 -18.26 -8.03 18.11
C SER A 502 -18.07 -9.32 18.91
N TYR A 503 -17.02 -9.41 19.74
CA TYR A 503 -16.80 -10.58 20.58
C TYR A 503 -17.83 -10.60 21.72
N ARG A 504 -17.99 -9.49 22.44
CA ARG A 504 -18.86 -9.43 23.62
C ARG A 504 -20.36 -9.44 23.28
N GLU A 505 -20.74 -9.09 22.06
CA GLU A 505 -22.10 -9.29 21.57
C GLU A 505 -22.51 -10.75 21.45
N LEU A 506 -21.59 -11.61 21.01
CA LEU A 506 -21.85 -13.05 20.88
C LEU A 506 -21.54 -13.82 22.17
N HIS A 507 -20.56 -13.34 22.94
CA HIS A 507 -20.05 -13.96 24.17
C HIS A 507 -20.49 -13.17 25.39
N ILE A 508 -21.79 -13.14 25.68
CA ILE A 508 -22.39 -12.22 26.66
C ILE A 508 -21.81 -12.39 28.08
N ASN A 509 -21.43 -13.62 28.48
CA ASN A 509 -20.93 -13.90 29.82
C ASN A 509 -19.38 -13.88 29.86
N PRO A 510 -18.75 -12.84 30.43
CA PRO A 510 -17.29 -12.71 30.47
C PRO A 510 -16.59 -13.71 31.40
N LEU A 511 -17.31 -14.43 32.27
CA LEU A 511 -16.73 -15.54 33.05
C LEU A 511 -16.64 -16.83 32.26
N LEU A 512 -17.64 -17.12 31.41
CA LEU A 512 -17.65 -18.33 30.58
C LEU A 512 -16.71 -18.15 29.38
N ASP A 513 -16.76 -16.97 28.78
CA ASP A 513 -16.05 -16.65 27.56
C ASP A 513 -15.18 -15.38 27.78
N PRO A 514 -14.09 -15.48 28.56
CA PRO A 514 -13.25 -14.32 28.90
C PRO A 514 -12.54 -13.75 27.68
N GLY A 515 -12.22 -14.59 26.69
CA GLY A 515 -11.61 -14.15 25.43
C GLY A 515 -10.20 -13.59 25.58
N PHE A 516 -9.38 -14.16 26.48
CA PHE A 516 -8.02 -13.67 26.73
C PHE A 516 -7.17 -13.67 25.45
N THR A 517 -6.73 -12.49 25.03
CA THR A 517 -5.81 -12.32 23.89
C THR A 517 -4.38 -12.10 24.35
N TRP A 518 -4.19 -11.48 25.52
CA TRP A 518 -2.90 -11.36 26.19
C TRP A 518 -2.88 -12.25 27.44
N THR A 519 -1.92 -13.15 27.65
CA THR A 519 -1.06 -13.73 26.63
C THR A 519 -1.25 -15.25 26.59
N PRO A 520 -1.43 -15.87 25.42
CA PRO A 520 -1.41 -17.33 25.27
C PRO A 520 -0.03 -17.95 25.55
N ARG A 521 1.02 -17.12 25.70
CA ARG A 521 2.37 -17.59 26.05
C ARG A 521 2.51 -18.01 27.51
N ALA A 522 1.74 -17.40 28.41
CA ALA A 522 1.91 -17.63 29.84
C ALA A 522 1.14 -18.87 30.30
N ALA A 523 1.79 -19.70 31.13
CA ALA A 523 1.08 -20.70 31.90
C ALA A 523 0.05 -20.01 32.81
N THR A 524 -1.14 -20.59 32.93
CA THR A 524 -2.24 -20.08 33.80
C THR A 524 -1.82 -19.92 35.26
N SER A 525 -0.78 -20.64 35.70
CA SER A 525 -0.24 -20.59 37.05
C SER A 525 0.85 -19.53 37.26
N SER A 526 1.20 -18.74 36.24
CA SER A 526 2.35 -17.83 36.27
C SER A 526 1.96 -16.38 36.00
N TYR A 527 2.39 -15.49 36.89
CA TYR A 527 2.24 -14.04 36.75
C TYR A 527 3.46 -13.36 36.11
N LYS A 528 4.46 -14.15 35.68
CA LYS A 528 5.72 -13.63 35.13
C LYS A 528 5.54 -12.72 33.91
N TYR A 529 4.51 -12.97 33.11
CA TYR A 529 4.22 -12.26 31.86
C TYR A 529 3.04 -11.27 31.99
N GLY A 530 2.69 -10.89 33.22
CA GLY A 530 1.60 -9.97 33.49
C GLY A 530 0.26 -10.68 33.73
N LEU A 531 -0.79 -9.85 33.79
CA LEU A 531 -2.16 -10.28 33.95
C LEU A 531 -2.69 -10.74 32.59
N ARG A 532 -3.37 -11.90 32.56
CA ARG A 532 -4.05 -12.34 31.34
C ARG A 532 -5.34 -11.56 31.16
N ASP A 533 -5.52 -10.95 29.99
CA ASP A 533 -6.61 -10.04 29.69
C ASP A 533 -6.99 -10.12 28.20
N ARG A 534 -8.15 -9.57 27.85
CA ARG A 534 -8.53 -9.32 26.47
C ARG A 534 -8.20 -7.87 26.14
N ILE A 535 -7.24 -7.66 25.25
CA ILE A 535 -6.76 -6.32 24.87
C ILE A 535 -6.79 -6.05 23.36
N ASP A 536 -7.08 -7.09 22.57
CA ASP A 536 -7.23 -7.02 21.12
C ASP A 536 -8.72 -7.11 20.78
N TYR A 537 -9.21 -6.21 19.94
CA TYR A 537 -10.64 -6.03 19.70
C TYR A 537 -10.98 -5.95 18.20
N ILE A 538 -12.19 -6.40 17.87
CA ILE A 538 -12.87 -6.06 16.61
C ILE A 538 -14.13 -5.29 16.98
N TYR A 539 -14.05 -3.96 16.85
CA TYR A 539 -15.18 -3.05 16.98
C TYR A 539 -15.81 -2.79 15.61
N TYR A 540 -17.13 -2.69 15.56
CA TYR A 540 -17.82 -2.32 14.33
C TYR A 540 -18.96 -1.34 14.56
N LYS A 541 -19.35 -0.64 13.50
CA LYS A 541 -20.44 0.34 13.50
C LYS A 541 -21.15 0.34 12.14
N GLY A 542 -22.48 0.21 12.17
CA GLY A 542 -23.33 0.20 10.98
C GLY A 542 -24.30 -0.97 10.94
N LYS A 543 -25.54 -0.75 10.47
CA LYS A 543 -26.59 -1.80 10.44
C LYS A 543 -26.37 -2.90 9.41
N GLY A 544 -25.51 -2.66 8.42
CA GLY A 544 -25.16 -3.59 7.35
C GLY A 544 -24.27 -4.76 7.77
N LEU A 545 -23.72 -4.71 8.99
CA LEU A 545 -22.91 -5.79 9.56
C LEU A 545 -23.63 -6.41 10.77
N SER A 546 -23.62 -7.73 10.83
CA SER A 546 -24.07 -8.48 12.01
C SER A 546 -23.06 -9.58 12.32
N PRO A 547 -22.40 -9.58 13.48
CA PRO A 547 -21.51 -10.67 13.84
C PRO A 547 -22.35 -11.94 14.01
N ILE A 548 -21.85 -13.05 13.47
CA ILE A 548 -22.49 -14.37 13.59
C ILE A 548 -21.56 -15.42 14.21
N GLU A 549 -20.25 -15.20 14.14
CA GLU A 549 -19.24 -15.94 14.88
C GLU A 549 -18.14 -14.94 15.29
N SER A 550 -17.63 -15.06 16.51
CA SER A 550 -16.42 -14.37 16.94
C SER A 550 -15.60 -15.30 17.83
N LYS A 551 -14.28 -15.36 17.65
CA LYS A 551 -13.42 -16.27 18.41
C LYS A 551 -12.00 -15.75 18.57
N VAL A 552 -11.38 -16.19 19.66
CA VAL A 552 -9.95 -16.03 19.90
C VAL A 552 -9.21 -17.21 19.27
N ILE A 553 -8.09 -16.93 18.61
CA ILE A 553 -7.23 -17.92 17.96
C ILE A 553 -5.86 -17.85 18.62
N ASP A 554 -5.58 -18.84 19.47
CA ASP A 554 -4.36 -18.98 20.26
C ASP A 554 -3.61 -20.30 19.98
N TYR A 555 -3.96 -20.96 18.86
CA TYR A 555 -3.47 -22.29 18.52
C TYR A 555 -2.79 -22.34 17.15
N HIS A 556 -1.66 -23.04 17.11
CA HIS A 556 -1.02 -23.52 15.89
C HIS A 556 -0.61 -24.99 16.12
N PRO A 557 -0.74 -25.90 15.14
CA PRO A 557 -0.48 -27.34 15.33
C PRO A 557 0.89 -27.71 15.93
N ILE A 558 1.88 -26.84 15.73
CA ILE A 558 3.25 -27.04 16.25
C ILE A 558 3.51 -26.18 17.49
N MET A 559 3.44 -24.86 17.33
CA MET A 559 3.66 -23.89 18.40
C MET A 559 3.10 -22.55 17.92
N PHE A 560 2.33 -21.90 18.78
CA PHE A 560 1.72 -20.62 18.46
C PHE A 560 2.78 -19.52 18.33
N PRO A 561 2.76 -18.70 17.25
CA PRO A 561 3.91 -17.86 16.89
C PRO A 561 3.95 -16.46 17.54
N SER A 562 2.93 -16.08 18.30
CA SER A 562 2.82 -14.76 18.92
C SER A 562 2.54 -14.87 20.44
N ASP A 563 2.83 -13.80 21.18
CA ASP A 563 2.37 -13.63 22.56
C ASP A 563 1.01 -12.93 22.66
N HIS A 564 0.39 -12.54 21.55
CA HIS A 564 -1.03 -12.21 21.45
C HIS A 564 -1.78 -13.30 20.69
N ALA A 565 -2.98 -13.66 21.15
CA ALA A 565 -3.92 -14.42 20.35
C ALA A 565 -4.59 -13.52 19.31
N ALA A 566 -4.93 -14.05 18.14
CA ALA A 566 -5.69 -13.30 17.16
C ALA A 566 -7.18 -13.29 17.53
N VAL A 567 -7.92 -12.29 17.05
CA VAL A 567 -9.39 -12.26 17.15
C VAL A 567 -9.96 -12.32 15.73
N LEU A 568 -10.88 -13.25 15.51
CA LEU A 568 -11.59 -13.41 14.24
C LEU A 568 -13.09 -13.20 14.46
N THR A 569 -13.72 -12.38 13.63
CA THR A 569 -15.19 -12.25 13.57
C THR A 569 -15.66 -12.51 12.15
N ASP A 570 -16.67 -13.36 11.99
CA ASP A 570 -17.46 -13.53 10.76
C ASP A 570 -18.70 -12.64 10.87
N PHE A 571 -18.82 -11.68 9.95
CA PHE A 571 -19.98 -10.82 9.82
C PHE A 571 -20.86 -11.29 8.69
N GLN A 572 -22.16 -11.44 8.96
CA GLN A 572 -23.15 -11.41 7.91
C GLN A 572 -23.30 -9.98 7.37
N ILE A 573 -23.19 -9.84 6.06
CA ILE A 573 -23.47 -8.61 5.31
C ILE A 573 -24.95 -8.63 4.91
N LYS A 574 -25.67 -7.52 5.15
CA LYS A 574 -27.09 -7.38 4.81
C LYS A 574 -27.36 -6.79 3.43
#